data_AF-A0A662ECC3-F1
#
_entry.id   AF-A0A662ECC3-F1
#
_cell.length_a   1.000
_cell.length_b   1.000
_cell.length_c   1.000
_cell.angle_alpha   90.00
_cell.angle_beta   90.00
_cell.angle_gamma   90.00
#
_symmetry.space_group_name_H-M   'P 1'
#
loop_
_entity.id
_entity.type
_entity.pdbx_description
1 polymer ?
#
loop_
_entity_poly.entity_id
_entity_poly.type
_entity_poly.pdbx_seq_one_letter_code
_entity_poly.pdbx_strand_id
1 'polypeptide(L)'
;MKSLGAWVVVFVVLLGMAYGVDHGEVKLGIPVFVWLALNLTVFLFLLARFIGRPLAAFLEARKDGIAGDLKQAKERLVEAETLKAEVLDRLSKVEAEVSEIHQRSETLGQEEAERIAIEGQKEAERLLQRVSEEISQRETETREVLAKETAELTAGLARDLLQKSMTDADRKRVMDRSVEALRPVDREG
;
A
#
# COMPACT_ATOMS: atom_id res chain seq x y z
N MET A 1 -0.63 -61.52 43.67
CA MET A 1 -0.26 -62.14 44.97
C MET A 1 0.10 -61.13 46.07
N LYS A 2 0.71 -59.97 45.77
CA LYS A 2 1.08 -58.96 46.79
C LYS A 2 -0.10 -58.29 47.52
N SER A 3 -1.24 -58.09 46.85
CA SER A 3 -2.43 -57.49 47.48
C SER A 3 -3.11 -58.42 48.48
N LEU A 4 -3.19 -59.72 48.19
CA LEU A 4 -3.78 -60.70 49.12
C LEU A 4 -3.00 -60.76 50.44
N GLY A 5 -1.67 -60.79 50.37
CA GLY A 5 -0.82 -60.76 51.57
C GLY A 5 -0.99 -59.49 52.41
N ALA A 6 -1.16 -58.33 51.78
CA ALA A 6 -1.40 -57.07 52.49
C ALA A 6 -2.74 -57.07 53.25
N TRP A 7 -3.81 -57.60 52.65
CA TRP A 7 -5.11 -57.71 53.30
C TRP A 7 -5.14 -58.75 54.42
N VAL A 8 -4.36 -59.82 54.30
CA VAL A 8 -4.17 -60.79 55.40
C VAL A 8 -3.45 -60.14 56.58
N VAL A 9 -2.42 -59.32 56.34
CA VAL A 9 -1.75 -58.57 57.42
C VAL A 9 -2.70 -57.58 58.08
N VAL A 10 -3.48 -56.82 57.30
CA VAL A 10 -4.50 -55.89 57.84
C VAL A 10 -5.54 -56.64 58.66
N PHE A 11 -6.01 -57.80 58.19
CA PHE A 11 -6.94 -58.65 58.94
C PHE A 11 -6.34 -59.11 60.26
N VAL A 12 -5.08 -59.60 60.27
CA VAL A 12 -4.40 -60.06 61.49
C VAL A 12 -4.21 -58.92 62.49
N VAL A 13 -3.88 -57.71 62.02
CA VAL A 13 -3.75 -56.52 62.87
C VAL A 13 -5.12 -56.12 63.46
N LEU A 14 -6.17 -56.09 62.64
CA LEU A 14 -7.53 -55.78 63.09
C LEU A 14 -8.08 -56.86 64.04
N LEU A 15 -7.71 -58.11 63.83
CA LEU A 15 -8.04 -59.24 64.71
C LEU A 15 -7.40 -59.05 66.09
N GLY A 16 -6.12 -58.67 66.13
CA GLY A 16 -5.40 -58.39 67.38
C GLY A 16 -5.97 -57.18 68.13
N MET A 17 -6.33 -56.11 67.40
CA MET A 17 -7.01 -54.96 68.02
C MET A 17 -8.41 -55.32 68.52
N ALA A 18 -9.19 -56.09 67.76
CA ALA A 18 -10.52 -56.52 68.18
C ALA A 18 -10.48 -57.45 69.39
N TYR A 19 -9.48 -58.34 69.46
CA TYR A 19 -9.22 -59.17 70.64
C TYR A 19 -8.95 -58.32 71.88
N GLY A 20 -8.21 -57.21 71.74
CA GLY A 20 -7.94 -56.26 72.82
C GLY A 20 -9.17 -55.49 73.33
N VAL A 21 -10.24 -55.41 72.55
CA VAL A 21 -11.47 -54.65 72.88
C VAL A 21 -12.53 -55.54 73.54
N ASP A 22 -12.62 -56.81 73.16
CA ASP A 22 -13.61 -57.76 73.70
C ASP A 22 -13.01 -59.18 73.78
N HIS A 23 -12.89 -59.72 74.99
CA HIS A 23 -12.16 -60.97 75.27
C HIS A 23 -13.07 -62.19 75.50
N GLY A 24 -14.39 -62.11 75.29
CA GLY A 24 -15.24 -63.23 75.74
C GLY A 24 -16.66 -63.35 75.21
N GLU A 25 -17.21 -62.41 74.44
CA GLU A 25 -18.54 -62.62 73.86
C GLU A 25 -18.48 -63.53 72.63
N VAL A 26 -19.08 -64.71 72.75
CA VAL A 26 -19.32 -65.65 71.64
C VAL A 26 -20.80 -65.61 71.30
N LYS A 27 -21.15 -64.98 70.18
CA LYS A 27 -22.51 -65.01 69.62
C LYS A 27 -22.48 -65.90 68.36
N LEU A 28 -23.39 -66.86 68.27
CA LEU A 28 -23.50 -67.81 67.14
C LEU A 28 -22.28 -68.72 66.92
N GLY A 29 -21.57 -69.11 67.98
CA GLY A 29 -20.44 -70.06 67.91
C GLY A 29 -19.14 -69.51 67.31
N ILE A 30 -19.11 -68.23 66.91
CA ILE A 30 -17.92 -67.53 66.44
C ILE A 30 -17.62 -66.39 67.43
N PRO A 31 -16.36 -66.19 67.85
CA PRO A 31 -16.03 -65.06 68.70
C PRO A 31 -16.32 -63.72 67.99
N VAL A 32 -16.98 -62.80 68.68
CA VAL A 32 -17.43 -61.52 68.09
C VAL A 32 -16.27 -60.70 67.54
N PHE A 33 -15.10 -60.76 68.17
CA PHE A 33 -13.89 -60.08 67.69
C PHE A 33 -13.43 -60.55 66.30
N VAL A 34 -13.60 -61.84 65.98
CA VAL A 34 -13.27 -62.40 64.65
C VAL A 34 -14.24 -61.88 63.61
N TRP A 35 -15.53 -61.86 63.95
CA TRP A 35 -16.58 -61.36 63.06
C TRP A 35 -16.41 -59.87 62.75
N LEU A 36 -16.10 -59.05 63.75
CA LEU A 36 -15.87 -57.61 63.59
C LEU A 36 -14.64 -57.33 62.72
N ALA A 37 -13.52 -58.01 62.98
CA ALA A 37 -12.30 -57.88 62.19
C ALA A 37 -12.53 -58.31 60.73
N LEU A 38 -13.30 -59.37 60.50
CA LEU A 38 -13.64 -59.85 59.16
C LEU A 38 -14.51 -58.85 58.43
N ASN A 39 -15.58 -58.37 59.05
CA ASN A 39 -16.49 -57.40 58.46
C ASN A 39 -15.75 -56.11 58.08
N LEU A 40 -14.98 -55.53 59.00
CA LEU A 40 -14.22 -54.30 58.72
C LEU A 40 -13.16 -54.50 57.64
N THR A 41 -12.47 -55.65 57.62
CA THR A 41 -11.49 -55.96 56.57
C THR A 41 -12.15 -56.09 55.20
N VAL A 42 -13.27 -56.81 55.11
CA VAL A 42 -14.03 -56.97 53.86
C VAL A 42 -14.58 -55.62 53.40
N PHE A 43 -15.11 -54.82 54.32
CA PHE A 43 -15.58 -53.46 54.03
C PHE A 43 -14.46 -52.57 53.50
N LEU A 44 -13.29 -52.54 54.15
CA LEU A 44 -12.15 -51.74 53.73
C LEU A 44 -11.57 -52.24 52.40
N PHE A 45 -11.59 -53.55 52.15
CA PHE A 45 -11.21 -54.15 50.87
C PHE A 45 -12.12 -53.69 49.74
N LEU A 46 -13.44 -53.75 49.95
CA LEU A 46 -14.42 -53.26 48.98
C LEU A 46 -14.24 -51.76 48.75
N LEU A 47 -14.05 -50.96 49.80
CA LEU A 47 -13.83 -49.52 49.71
C LEU A 47 -12.57 -49.17 48.91
N ALA A 48 -11.44 -49.80 49.21
CA ALA A 48 -10.19 -49.59 48.49
C ALA A 48 -10.29 -50.02 47.03
N ARG A 49 -11.01 -51.11 46.74
CA ARG A 49 -11.16 -51.67 45.40
C ARG A 49 -12.14 -50.89 44.52
N PHE A 50 -13.23 -50.38 45.10
CA PHE A 50 -14.28 -49.64 44.40
C PHE A 50 -14.02 -48.14 44.34
N ILE A 51 -13.50 -47.51 45.40
CA ILE A 51 -13.31 -46.05 45.47
C ILE A 51 -11.87 -45.64 45.17
N GLY A 52 -10.87 -46.42 45.62
CA GLY A 52 -9.46 -46.04 45.45
C GLY A 52 -9.06 -45.87 43.99
N ARG A 53 -9.58 -46.72 43.10
CA ARG A 53 -9.30 -46.66 41.65
C ARG A 53 -9.92 -45.43 40.95
N PRO A 54 -11.24 -45.17 41.03
CA PRO A 54 -11.81 -43.98 40.39
C PRO A 54 -11.31 -42.67 41.01
N LEU A 55 -11.01 -42.65 42.32
CA LEU A 55 -10.49 -41.45 42.98
C LEU A 55 -9.07 -41.12 42.49
N ALA A 56 -8.18 -42.12 42.42
CA ALA A 56 -6.83 -41.92 41.89
C ALA A 56 -6.87 -41.48 40.42
N ALA A 57 -7.70 -42.13 39.60
CA ALA A 57 -7.88 -41.75 38.20
C ALA A 57 -8.41 -40.32 38.02
N PHE A 58 -9.33 -39.87 38.89
CA PHE A 58 -9.84 -38.49 38.86
C PHE A 58 -8.76 -37.47 39.21
N LEU A 59 -7.93 -37.75 40.23
CA LEU A 59 -6.83 -36.87 40.61
C LEU A 59 -5.76 -36.79 39.51
N GLU A 60 -5.45 -37.92 38.87
CA GLU A 60 -4.50 -37.98 37.77
C GLU A 60 -5.02 -37.23 36.54
N ALA A 61 -6.28 -37.46 36.14
CA ALA A 61 -6.92 -36.71 35.07
C ALA A 61 -6.96 -35.19 35.33
N ARG A 62 -7.20 -34.78 36.59
CA ARG A 62 -7.18 -33.36 36.96
C ARG A 62 -5.78 -32.76 36.90
N LYS A 63 -4.76 -33.52 37.34
CA LYS A 63 -3.36 -33.12 37.23
C LYS A 63 -2.94 -32.96 35.77
N ASP A 64 -3.31 -33.91 34.92
CA ASP A 64 -3.00 -33.89 33.48
C ASP A 64 -3.74 -32.75 32.77
N GLY A 65 -4.99 -32.48 33.12
CA GLY A 65 -5.75 -31.34 32.62
C GLY A 65 -5.06 -30.01 32.93
N ILE A 66 -4.68 -29.79 34.20
CA ILE A 66 -3.97 -28.56 34.62
C ILE A 66 -2.60 -28.44 33.92
N ALA A 67 -1.86 -29.55 33.80
CA ALA A 67 -0.58 -29.55 33.11
C ALA A 67 -0.76 -29.24 31.61
N GLY A 68 -1.82 -29.76 30.99
CA GLY A 68 -2.19 -29.48 29.61
C GLY A 68 -2.57 -28.00 29.40
N ASP A 69 -3.42 -27.46 30.26
CA ASP A 69 -3.83 -26.05 30.19
C ASP A 69 -2.64 -25.11 30.38
N LEU A 70 -1.74 -25.43 31.32
CA LEU A 70 -0.52 -24.65 31.53
C LEU A 70 0.43 -24.72 30.33
N LYS A 71 0.54 -25.89 29.69
CA LYS A 71 1.34 -26.05 28.47
C LYS A 71 0.76 -25.24 27.32
N GLN A 72 -0.55 -25.31 27.08
CA GLN A 72 -1.22 -24.52 26.06
C GLN A 72 -1.10 -23.01 26.33
N ALA A 73 -1.22 -22.58 27.58
CA ALA A 73 -1.05 -21.17 27.95
C ALA A 73 0.38 -20.69 27.63
N LYS A 74 1.41 -21.51 27.91
CA LYS A 74 2.79 -21.19 27.55
C LYS A 74 3.00 -21.13 26.04
N GLU A 75 2.46 -22.10 25.29
CA GLU A 75 2.55 -22.12 23.83
C GLU A 75 1.89 -20.86 23.23
N ARG A 76 0.69 -20.49 23.68
CA ARG A 76 0.01 -19.27 23.25
C ARG A 76 0.77 -17.98 23.60
N LEU A 77 1.43 -17.94 24.76
CA LEU A 77 2.26 -16.80 25.14
C LEU A 77 3.46 -16.67 24.20
N VAL A 78 4.15 -17.77 23.90
CA VAL A 78 5.27 -17.77 22.95
C VAL A 78 4.80 -17.37 21.56
N GLU A 79 3.68 -17.92 21.08
CA GLU A 79 3.09 -17.52 19.79
C GLU A 79 2.75 -16.03 19.75
N ALA A 80 2.12 -15.50 20.81
CA ALA A 80 1.81 -14.08 20.91
C ALA A 80 3.05 -13.20 20.93
N GLU A 81 4.11 -13.61 21.62
CA GLU A 81 5.40 -12.91 21.63
C GLU A 81 6.06 -12.92 20.25
N THR A 82 6.05 -14.06 19.55
CA THR A 82 6.58 -14.16 18.18
C THR A 82 5.80 -13.30 17.19
N LEU A 83 4.47 -13.32 17.27
CA LEU A 83 3.61 -12.51 16.40
C LEU A 83 3.81 -11.02 16.68
N LYS A 84 3.95 -10.63 17.95
CA LYS A 84 4.26 -9.24 18.32
C LYS A 84 5.61 -8.81 17.75
N ALA A 85 6.64 -9.65 17.84
CA ALA A 85 7.95 -9.35 17.27
C ALA A 85 7.88 -9.20 15.74
N GLU A 86 7.17 -10.08 15.05
CA GLU A 86 6.97 -10.01 13.60
C GLU A 86 6.19 -8.75 13.18
N VAL A 87 5.14 -8.38 13.92
CA VAL A 87 4.37 -7.16 13.65
C VAL A 87 5.23 -5.92 13.85
N LEU A 88 6.06 -5.86 14.90
CA LEU A 88 6.97 -4.74 15.13
C LEU A 88 8.03 -4.63 14.04
N ASP A 89 8.61 -5.74 13.59
CA ASP A 89 9.55 -5.77 12.47
C ASP A 89 8.89 -5.27 11.18
N ARG A 90 7.70 -5.77 10.85
CA ARG A 90 6.93 -5.31 9.70
C ARG A 90 6.59 -3.82 9.79
N LEU A 91 6.18 -3.34 10.95
CA LEU A 91 5.88 -1.93 11.16
C LEU A 91 7.12 -1.07 10.92
N SER A 92 8.27 -1.46 11.45
CA SER A 92 9.54 -0.74 11.23
C SER A 92 9.95 -0.68 9.75
N LYS A 93 9.71 -1.76 9.00
CA LYS A 93 9.95 -1.81 7.55
C LYS A 93 9.01 -0.90 6.80
N VAL A 94 7.72 -0.92 7.14
CA VAL A 94 6.73 -0.01 6.53
C VAL A 94 7.07 1.45 6.82
N GLU A 95 7.49 1.78 8.03
CA GLU A 95 7.94 3.14 8.37
C GLU A 95 9.15 3.57 7.53
N ALA A 96 10.13 2.68 7.35
CA ALA A 96 11.28 2.93 6.49
C ALA A 96 10.89 3.10 5.02
N GLU A 97 10.02 2.23 4.48
CA GLU A 97 9.50 2.34 3.11
C GLU A 97 8.72 3.63 2.89
N VAL A 98 7.88 4.03 3.85
CA VAL A 98 7.13 5.30 3.78
C VAL A 98 8.09 6.49 3.76
N SER A 99 9.13 6.48 4.60
CA SER A 99 10.15 7.52 4.60
C SER A 99 10.90 7.58 3.26
N GLU A 100 11.24 6.43 2.68
CA GLU A 100 11.89 6.36 1.36
C GLU A 100 10.97 6.90 0.25
N ILE A 101 9.69 6.52 0.27
CA ILE A 101 8.69 7.03 -0.68
C ILE A 101 8.55 8.54 -0.55
N HIS A 102 8.51 9.08 0.66
CA HIS A 102 8.40 10.52 0.86
C HIS A 102 9.62 11.25 0.31
N GLN A 103 10.83 10.79 0.64
CA GLN A 103 12.08 11.40 0.15
C GLN A 103 12.19 11.29 -1.39
N ARG A 104 11.82 10.15 -1.97
CA ARG A 104 11.79 9.98 -3.43
C ARG A 104 10.76 10.92 -4.06
N SER A 105 9.59 11.07 -3.45
CA SER A 105 8.52 11.95 -3.96
C SER A 105 8.93 13.42 -3.92
N GLU A 106 9.61 13.86 -2.85
CA GLU A 106 10.17 15.21 -2.75
C GLU A 106 11.24 15.45 -3.82
N THR A 107 12.16 14.50 -4.00
CA THR A 107 13.23 14.60 -5.01
C THR A 107 12.64 14.67 -6.42
N LEU A 108 11.74 13.75 -6.77
CA LEU A 108 11.06 13.74 -8.07
C LEU A 108 10.23 15.01 -8.27
N GLY A 109 9.57 15.51 -7.22
CA GLY A 109 8.81 16.77 -7.27
C GLY A 109 9.70 17.98 -7.56
N GLN A 110 10.90 18.04 -6.97
CA GLN A 110 11.88 19.09 -7.24
C GLN A 110 12.43 19.01 -8.66
N GLU A 111 12.82 17.82 -9.12
CA GLU A 111 13.31 17.59 -10.48
C GLU A 111 12.24 17.93 -11.54
N GLU A 112 10.99 17.54 -11.29
CA GLU A 112 9.86 17.86 -12.16
C GLU A 112 9.59 19.36 -12.19
N ALA A 113 9.60 20.04 -11.04
CA ALA A 113 9.42 21.48 -10.96
C ALA A 113 10.52 22.24 -11.72
N GLU A 114 11.77 21.81 -11.59
CA GLU A 114 12.90 22.37 -12.33
C GLU A 114 12.73 22.13 -13.83
N ARG A 115 12.33 20.90 -14.24
CA ARG A 115 12.09 20.58 -15.65
C ARG A 115 11.00 21.46 -16.26
N ILE A 116 9.86 21.60 -15.56
CA ILE A 116 8.75 22.46 -16.00
C ILE A 116 9.21 23.92 -16.10
N ALA A 117 10.01 24.41 -15.16
CA ALA A 117 10.52 25.78 -15.20
C ALA A 117 11.44 26.02 -16.41
N ILE A 118 12.35 25.08 -16.70
CA ILE A 118 13.25 25.16 -17.86
C ILE A 118 12.46 25.08 -19.17
N GLU A 119 11.51 24.15 -19.26
CA GLU A 119 10.67 23.98 -20.44
C GLU A 119 9.81 25.23 -20.68
N GLY A 120 9.20 25.78 -19.63
CA GLY A 120 8.43 27.02 -19.69
C GLY A 120 9.26 28.23 -20.15
N GLN A 121 10.50 28.37 -19.66
CA GLN A 121 11.41 29.42 -20.14
C GLN A 121 11.73 29.25 -21.63
N LYS A 122 12.04 28.02 -22.06
CA LYS A 122 12.35 27.71 -23.46
C LYS A 122 11.16 27.95 -24.38
N GLU A 123 9.94 27.63 -23.94
CA GLU A 123 8.73 27.93 -24.68
C GLU A 123 8.46 29.43 -24.76
N ALA A 124 8.66 30.17 -23.66
CA ALA A 124 8.54 31.62 -23.66
C ALA A 124 9.53 32.28 -24.64
N GLU A 125 10.79 31.84 -24.65
CA GLU A 125 11.80 32.32 -25.61
C GLU A 125 11.40 32.01 -27.06
N ARG A 126 10.96 30.79 -27.34
CA ARG A 126 10.47 30.40 -28.67
C ARG A 126 9.25 31.23 -29.11
N LEU A 127 8.35 31.52 -28.18
CA LEU A 127 7.18 32.35 -28.45
C LEU A 127 7.61 33.77 -28.79
N LEU A 128 8.49 34.37 -28.01
CA LEU A 128 9.02 35.72 -28.27
C LEU A 128 9.72 35.79 -29.62
N GLN A 129 10.53 34.79 -29.97
CA GLN A 129 11.17 34.72 -31.28
C GLN A 129 10.15 34.68 -32.40
N ARG A 130 9.14 33.78 -32.33
CA ARG A 130 8.07 33.70 -33.33
C ARG A 130 7.29 34.99 -33.47
N VAL A 131 6.94 35.63 -32.36
CA VAL A 131 6.25 36.92 -32.36
C VAL A 131 7.11 38.00 -33.03
N SER A 132 8.42 38.03 -32.75
CA SER A 132 9.33 38.99 -33.39
C SER A 132 9.46 38.76 -34.90
N GLU A 133 9.53 37.50 -35.34
CA GLU A 133 9.56 37.13 -36.76
C GLU A 133 8.24 37.50 -37.44
N GLU A 134 7.10 37.25 -36.81
CA GLU A 134 5.77 37.60 -37.33
C GLU A 134 5.59 39.13 -37.42
N ILE A 135 6.04 39.89 -36.43
CA ILE A 135 6.04 41.36 -36.48
C ILE A 135 6.87 41.86 -37.66
N SER A 136 8.09 41.33 -37.84
CA SER A 136 8.96 41.73 -38.95
C SER A 136 8.35 41.41 -40.32
N GLN A 137 7.68 40.25 -40.45
CA GLN A 137 6.98 39.88 -41.68
C GLN A 137 5.80 40.82 -41.94
N ARG A 138 4.95 41.07 -40.94
CA ARG A 138 3.81 41.99 -41.06
C ARG A 138 4.24 43.42 -41.37
N GLU A 139 5.35 43.91 -40.80
CA GLU A 139 5.89 45.22 -41.13
C GLU A 139 6.30 45.30 -42.60
N THR A 140 6.96 44.26 -43.11
CA THR A 140 7.39 44.20 -44.52
C THR A 140 6.18 44.17 -45.45
N GLU A 141 5.21 43.30 -45.17
CA GLU A 141 3.95 43.21 -45.93
C GLU A 141 3.18 44.53 -45.91
N THR A 142 3.07 45.17 -44.75
CA THR A 142 2.38 46.47 -44.61
C THR A 142 3.09 47.55 -45.43
N ARG A 143 4.42 47.58 -45.46
CA ARG A 143 5.19 48.52 -46.28
C ARG A 143 4.95 48.29 -47.77
N GLU A 144 4.91 47.04 -48.23
CA GLU A 144 4.63 46.70 -49.62
C GLU A 144 3.22 47.14 -50.04
N VAL A 145 2.21 46.88 -49.19
CA VAL A 145 0.83 47.32 -49.40
C VAL A 145 0.74 48.84 -49.49
N LEU A 146 1.35 49.57 -48.54
CA LEU A 146 1.38 51.04 -48.54
C LEU A 146 2.09 51.61 -49.78
N ALA A 147 3.20 50.99 -50.20
CA ALA A 147 3.92 51.43 -51.39
C ALA A 147 3.06 51.26 -52.66
N LYS A 148 2.34 50.14 -52.77
CA LYS A 148 1.41 49.88 -53.89
C LYS A 148 0.25 50.86 -53.89
N GLU A 149 -0.39 51.08 -52.75
CA GLU A 149 -1.52 52.01 -52.61
C GLU A 149 -1.09 53.46 -52.92
N THR A 150 0.08 53.87 -52.46
CA THR A 150 0.65 55.18 -52.78
C THR A 150 0.95 55.32 -54.27
N ALA A 151 1.48 54.28 -54.92
CA ALA A 151 1.75 54.28 -56.36
C ALA A 151 0.45 54.39 -57.17
N GLU A 152 -0.61 53.67 -56.78
CA GLU A 152 -1.93 53.73 -57.40
C GLU A 152 -2.57 55.12 -57.25
N LEU A 153 -2.54 55.70 -56.04
CA LEU A 153 -3.03 57.05 -55.77
C LEU A 153 -2.27 58.11 -56.58
N THR A 154 -0.94 58.01 -56.63
CA THR A 154 -0.08 58.94 -57.37
C THR A 154 -0.32 58.83 -58.88
N ALA A 155 -0.45 57.61 -59.41
CA ALA A 155 -0.79 57.38 -60.81
C ALA A 155 -2.18 57.92 -61.15
N GLY A 156 -3.15 57.77 -60.26
CA GLY A 156 -4.49 58.36 -60.39
C GLY A 156 -4.45 59.90 -60.42
N LEU A 157 -3.75 60.53 -59.47
CA LEU A 157 -3.53 61.97 -59.43
C LEU A 157 -2.83 62.51 -60.68
N ALA A 158 -1.78 61.82 -61.14
CA ALA A 158 -1.07 62.17 -62.36
C ALA A 158 -1.99 62.09 -63.60
N ARG A 159 -2.85 61.06 -63.67
CA ARG A 159 -3.84 60.90 -64.75
C ARG A 159 -4.84 62.04 -64.76
N ASP A 160 -5.40 62.39 -63.61
CA ASP A 160 -6.35 63.49 -63.44
C ASP A 160 -5.71 64.85 -63.78
N LEU A 161 -4.46 65.06 -63.35
CA LEU A 161 -3.70 66.28 -63.66
C LEU A 161 -3.40 66.40 -65.15
N LEU A 162 -2.92 65.33 -65.80
CA LEU A 162 -2.70 65.29 -67.25
C LEU A 162 -3.98 65.57 -68.01
N GLN A 163 -5.12 64.98 -67.60
CA GLN A 163 -6.39 65.17 -68.27
C GLN A 163 -6.90 66.63 -68.17
N LYS A 164 -6.64 67.31 -67.04
CA LYS A 164 -7.01 68.73 -66.84
C LYS A 164 -6.05 69.73 -67.48
N SER A 165 -4.77 69.38 -67.68
CA SER A 165 -3.73 70.31 -68.13
C SER A 165 -3.23 70.08 -69.56
N MET A 166 -3.60 68.97 -70.22
CA MET A 166 -3.22 68.71 -71.61
C MET A 166 -3.89 69.66 -72.60
N THR A 167 -3.07 70.36 -73.39
CA THR A 167 -3.51 71.12 -74.55
C THR A 167 -3.46 70.28 -75.84
N ASP A 168 -4.14 70.70 -76.92
CA ASP A 168 -4.13 69.95 -78.19
C ASP A 168 -2.74 69.87 -78.84
N ALA A 169 -1.87 70.85 -78.56
CA ALA A 169 -0.47 70.81 -78.96
C ALA A 169 0.33 69.71 -78.23
N ASP A 170 0.07 69.50 -76.95
CA ASP A 170 0.67 68.41 -76.17
C ASP A 170 0.21 67.05 -76.67
N ARG A 171 -1.09 66.92 -76.96
CA ARG A 171 -1.73 65.72 -77.49
C ARG A 171 -1.10 65.27 -78.82
N LYS A 172 -0.85 66.23 -79.73
CA LYS A 172 -0.18 65.99 -81.01
C LYS A 172 1.29 65.58 -80.82
N ARG A 173 2.03 66.28 -79.95
CA ARG A 173 3.44 65.99 -79.66
C ARG A 173 3.66 64.63 -78.98
N VAL A 174 2.71 64.16 -78.18
CA VAL A 174 2.72 62.80 -77.61
C VAL A 174 2.43 61.76 -78.71
N MET A 175 1.47 62.02 -79.60
CA MET A 175 1.21 61.13 -80.74
C MET A 175 2.40 61.04 -81.70
N ASP A 176 3.02 62.17 -82.06
CA ASP A 176 4.18 62.18 -82.94
C ASP A 176 5.36 61.40 -82.31
N ARG A 177 5.59 61.52 -81.00
CA ARG A 177 6.60 60.70 -80.29
C ARG A 177 6.25 59.22 -80.19
N SER A 178 4.99 58.87 -79.97
CA SER A 178 4.55 57.47 -79.95
C SER A 178 4.64 56.82 -81.33
N VAL A 179 4.33 57.57 -82.39
CA VAL A 179 4.50 57.14 -83.78
C VAL A 179 5.98 57.02 -84.14
N GLU A 180 6.85 57.91 -83.66
CA GLU A 180 8.30 57.79 -83.83
C GLU A 180 8.88 56.58 -83.07
N ALA A 181 8.39 56.29 -81.85
CA ALA A 181 8.81 55.13 -81.08
C ALA A 181 8.28 53.78 -81.63
N LEU A 182 7.17 53.82 -82.39
CA LEU A 182 6.57 52.66 -83.08
C LEU A 182 6.98 52.56 -84.56
N ARG A 183 7.65 53.58 -85.12
CA ARG A 183 8.36 53.41 -86.39
C ARG A 183 9.43 52.35 -86.14
N PRO A 184 9.44 51.25 -86.91
CA PRO A 184 10.51 50.28 -86.77
C PRO A 184 11.82 51.03 -86.96
N VAL A 185 12.75 50.81 -86.02
CA VAL A 185 14.16 51.11 -86.19
C VAL A 185 14.64 50.27 -87.37
N ASP A 186 14.41 50.78 -88.57
CA ASP A 186 14.89 50.30 -89.85
C ASP A 186 15.46 51.58 -90.50
N ARG A 187 16.78 51.79 -90.57
CA ARG A 187 17.82 50.87 -91.00
C ARG A 187 19.20 51.41 -90.61
N GLU A 188 20.10 50.51 -90.25
CA GLU A 188 21.23 50.25 -91.16
C GLU A 188 20.94 48.85 -91.76
N GLY A 189 20.77 48.65 -93.08
CA GLY A 189 20.97 49.53 -94.24
C GLY A 189 19.82 49.58 -95.24
#